data_AF-A0A5P5ZPE8-F1
#
_entry.id   AF-A0A5P5ZPE8-F1
#
_cell.length_a   1.000
_cell.length_b   1.000
_cell.length_c   1.000
_cell.angle_alpha   90.00
_cell.angle_beta   90.00
_cell.angle_gamma   90.00
#
_symmetry.space_group_name_H-M   'P 1'
#
loop_
_entity.id
_entity.type
_entity.pdbx_description
1 polymer ?
#
loop_
_entity_poly.entity_id
_entity_poly.type
_entity_poly.pdbx_seq_one_letter_code
_entity_poly.pdbx_strand_id
1 'polypeptide(L)'
;MYRLKHAIFLLIILMTVTSCEGLKESVSRLFETSARANYERQFSGPDSLMTQWKKEFSLAGANSLEVADGFTFTAFSAANHLYAYGYSLPLTQGDELRITLSGHHPDTKFFIDVYSVDSSAEAPESELLKNGFFAKVMERTGVYRVIIQPEIMHQGDFTVSIYTQPSLGFPVARKGNKDAQSFWGAARDSGARSHEGVDIFAPRGTPVVAVTDGYITRTGNSGLGGKQVWQRDAMFGYSYYYAHLDSIIATDGRQVKASDTIGLVGSTGNAEGGAPHLHFGIYGSGGAVDPYPFIRKRAVPSKSEAARPPGNSLEAGTNIRLGPGTEYGIAKTTSESSAVQVLAGNGKWYHIRLKDRSEGFVTVSGFR
;
A
#
# COMPACT_ATOMS: atom_id res chain seq x y z
N MET A 1 -22.44 59.06 14.17
CA MET A 1 -21.93 58.10 13.15
C MET A 1 -20.40 57.97 13.20
N TYR A 2 -19.78 57.60 14.33
CA TYR A 2 -18.31 57.52 14.44
C TYR A 2 -17.78 56.38 15.36
N ARG A 3 -18.57 55.33 15.60
CA ARG A 3 -18.15 54.21 16.47
C ARG A 3 -18.38 52.79 15.91
N LEU A 4 -18.60 52.66 14.59
CA LEU A 4 -18.77 51.33 13.96
C LEU A 4 -17.65 50.95 12.97
N LYS A 5 -16.72 51.86 12.64
CA LYS A 5 -15.64 51.59 11.67
C LYS A 5 -14.34 51.04 12.27
N HIS A 6 -14.13 51.15 13.59
CA HIS A 6 -12.90 50.65 14.23
C HIS A 6 -12.99 49.20 14.74
N ALA A 7 -14.21 48.66 14.92
CA ALA A 7 -14.39 47.27 15.35
C ALA A 7 -14.20 46.26 14.19
N ILE A 8 -14.48 46.66 12.95
CA ILE A 8 -14.35 45.78 11.78
C ILE A 8 -12.89 45.70 11.30
N PHE A 9 -12.09 46.75 11.50
CA PHE A 9 -10.67 46.73 11.11
C PHE A 9 -9.80 45.92 12.08
N LEU A 10 -10.18 45.86 13.37
CA LEU A 10 -9.49 45.01 14.36
C LEU A 10 -9.88 43.52 14.27
N LEU A 11 -11.06 43.19 13.72
CA LEU A 11 -11.48 41.80 13.53
C LEU A 11 -10.81 41.14 12.30
N ILE A 12 -10.37 41.94 11.33
CA ILE A 12 -9.66 41.44 10.12
C ILE A 12 -8.15 41.27 10.39
N ILE A 13 -7.58 42.02 11.34
CA ILE A 13 -6.17 41.89 11.73
C ILE A 13 -5.94 40.76 12.77
N LEU A 14 -6.99 40.30 13.46
CA LEU A 14 -6.89 39.17 14.39
C LEU A 14 -7.13 37.79 13.74
N MET A 15 -7.32 37.72 12.42
CA MET A 15 -7.38 36.47 11.64
C MET A 15 -6.13 36.19 10.79
N THR A 16 -5.05 36.96 10.95
CA THR A 16 -3.81 36.76 10.16
C THR A 16 -2.63 36.19 10.96
N VAL A 17 -2.84 35.65 12.16
CA VAL A 17 -1.77 35.02 12.97
C VAL A 17 -2.01 33.53 13.27
N THR A 18 -2.96 32.89 12.59
CA THR A 18 -3.10 31.43 12.64
C THR A 18 -2.45 30.80 11.40
N SER A 19 -1.20 30.37 11.58
CA SER A 19 -0.46 29.37 10.80
C SER A 19 -0.33 29.63 9.28
N CYS A 20 0.64 30.46 8.91
CA CYS A 20 1.20 30.46 7.55
C CYS A 20 1.86 29.12 7.17
N GLU A 21 2.07 28.19 8.11
CA GLU A 21 2.64 26.87 7.83
C GLU A 21 1.58 25.91 7.26
N GLY A 22 0.37 25.87 7.81
CA GLY A 22 -0.72 25.02 7.30
C GLY A 22 -1.26 25.50 5.94
N LEU A 23 -1.23 26.81 5.70
CA LEU A 23 -1.53 27.40 4.39
C LEU A 23 -0.40 27.16 3.37
N LYS A 24 0.87 27.11 3.80
CA LYS A 24 1.98 26.74 2.92
C LYS A 24 1.96 25.27 2.54
N GLU A 25 1.62 24.34 3.43
CA GLU A 25 1.47 22.91 3.11
C GLU A 25 0.27 22.64 2.19
N SER A 26 -0.87 23.28 2.43
CA SER A 26 -2.05 23.09 1.59
C SER A 26 -1.89 23.73 0.20
N VAL A 27 -1.18 24.86 0.10
CA VAL A 27 -0.86 25.50 -1.17
C VAL A 27 0.34 24.82 -1.86
N SER A 28 1.30 24.24 -1.13
CA SER A 28 2.41 23.48 -1.75
C SER A 28 1.89 22.21 -2.42
N ARG A 29 0.92 21.49 -1.83
CA ARG A 29 0.27 20.35 -2.50
C ARG A 29 -0.51 20.73 -3.76
N LEU A 30 -0.99 21.96 -3.86
CA LEU A 30 -1.66 22.49 -5.07
C LEU A 30 -0.67 22.83 -6.21
N PHE A 31 0.63 22.96 -5.91
CA PHE A 31 1.68 23.31 -6.89
C PHE A 31 2.88 22.34 -6.90
N GLU A 32 2.83 21.25 -6.14
CA GLU A 32 3.84 20.20 -6.16
C GLU A 32 3.76 19.47 -7.50
N THR A 33 4.63 19.87 -8.41
CA THR A 33 4.93 19.09 -9.60
C THR A 33 5.48 17.75 -9.16
N SER A 34 4.88 16.65 -9.64
CA SER A 34 5.29 15.27 -9.32
C SER A 34 6.80 15.05 -9.50
N ALA A 35 7.36 14.04 -8.83
CA ALA A 35 8.76 13.66 -9.01
C ALA A 35 9.12 13.50 -10.50
N ARG A 36 8.21 12.91 -11.26
CA ARG A 36 8.25 12.80 -12.72
C ARG A 36 8.29 14.16 -13.43
N ALA A 37 7.35 15.06 -13.13
CA ALA A 37 7.33 16.39 -13.73
C ALA A 37 8.59 17.23 -13.39
N ASN A 38 9.16 17.04 -12.20
CA ASN A 38 10.46 17.63 -11.84
C ASN A 38 11.60 17.08 -12.69
N TYR A 39 11.65 15.76 -12.88
CA TYR A 39 12.65 15.13 -13.73
C TYR A 39 12.54 15.58 -15.19
N GLU A 40 11.31 15.65 -15.73
CA GLU A 40 11.07 16.12 -17.10
C GLU A 40 11.61 17.54 -17.33
N ARG A 41 11.39 18.46 -16.39
CA ARG A 41 11.85 19.85 -16.50
C ARG A 41 13.36 20.01 -16.36
N GLN A 42 14.00 19.13 -15.59
CA GLN A 42 15.45 19.21 -15.29
C GLN A 42 16.30 18.41 -16.27
N PHE A 43 15.69 17.55 -17.08
CA PHE A 43 16.42 16.73 -18.04
C PHE A 43 17.02 17.59 -19.14
N SER A 44 18.34 17.49 -19.31
CA SER A 44 19.13 18.27 -20.29
C SER A 44 19.69 17.42 -21.43
N GLY A 45 19.24 16.15 -21.56
CA GLY A 45 19.67 15.26 -22.64
C GLY A 45 18.81 15.41 -23.90
N PRO A 46 19.03 14.55 -24.91
CA PRO A 46 18.26 14.61 -26.17
C PRO A 46 16.74 14.45 -25.97
N ASP A 47 15.95 15.31 -26.61
CA ASP A 47 14.47 15.26 -26.58
C ASP A 47 13.89 13.91 -27.00
N SER A 48 14.61 13.18 -27.87
CA SER A 48 14.24 11.83 -28.31
C SER A 48 14.20 10.84 -27.15
N LEU A 49 15.13 10.94 -26.19
CA LEU A 49 15.15 10.09 -25.00
C LEU A 49 14.00 10.43 -24.07
N MET A 50 13.71 11.73 -23.85
CA MET A 50 12.57 12.14 -23.05
C MET A 50 11.24 11.68 -23.67
N THR A 51 11.11 11.81 -24.99
CA THR A 51 9.94 11.34 -25.73
C THR A 51 9.76 9.83 -25.60
N GLN A 52 10.86 9.06 -25.71
CA GLN A 52 10.83 7.60 -25.51
C GLN A 52 10.44 7.25 -24.09
N TRP A 53 11.02 7.91 -23.09
CA TRP A 53 10.72 7.69 -21.68
C TRP A 53 9.24 7.93 -21.34
N LYS A 54 8.67 9.04 -21.82
CA LYS A 54 7.23 9.35 -21.65
C LYS A 54 6.32 8.34 -22.34
N LYS A 55 6.72 7.88 -23.53
CA LYS A 55 5.97 6.88 -24.28
C LYS A 55 5.95 5.53 -23.57
N GLU A 56 7.07 5.10 -23.00
CA GLU A 56 7.16 3.85 -22.23
C GLU A 56 6.28 3.92 -20.98
N PHE A 57 6.24 5.06 -20.30
CA PHE A 57 5.28 5.30 -19.20
C PHE A 57 3.83 5.14 -19.66
N SER A 58 3.44 5.76 -20.79
CA SER A 58 2.09 5.63 -21.33
C SER A 58 1.74 4.19 -21.71
N LEU A 59 2.69 3.42 -22.25
CA LEU A 59 2.48 2.00 -22.57
C LEU A 59 2.24 1.17 -21.30
N ALA A 60 3.08 1.35 -20.27
CA ALA A 60 2.92 0.68 -18.99
C ALA A 60 1.60 1.03 -18.28
N GLY A 61 1.12 2.27 -18.42
CA GLY A 61 -0.17 2.70 -17.89
C GLY A 61 -1.38 2.16 -18.67
N ALA A 62 -1.21 1.86 -19.96
CA ALA A 62 -2.28 1.40 -20.84
C ALA A 62 -2.36 -0.14 -20.99
N ASN A 63 -1.33 -0.89 -20.57
CA ASN A 63 -1.37 -2.36 -20.62
C ASN A 63 -2.43 -2.91 -19.65
N SER A 64 -2.80 -4.18 -19.78
CA SER A 64 -3.77 -4.86 -18.89
C SER A 64 -3.12 -5.95 -18.05
N LEU A 65 -1.83 -5.81 -17.74
CA LEU A 65 -1.12 -6.84 -17.01
C LEU A 65 -1.56 -6.87 -15.55
N GLU A 66 -1.65 -8.08 -15.00
CA GLU A 66 -2.11 -8.37 -13.66
C GLU A 66 -1.06 -9.16 -12.89
N VAL A 67 -0.89 -8.83 -11.61
CA VAL A 67 0.02 -9.53 -10.71
C VAL A 67 -0.64 -9.73 -9.35
N ALA A 68 -0.26 -10.82 -8.68
CA ALA A 68 -0.68 -11.07 -7.31
C ALA A 68 0.19 -10.31 -6.30
N ASP A 69 -0.31 -10.18 -5.07
CA ASP A 69 0.51 -9.76 -3.93
C ASP A 69 1.73 -10.69 -3.76
N GLY A 70 2.88 -10.11 -3.44
CA GLY A 70 4.14 -10.83 -3.31
C GLY A 70 4.90 -11.05 -4.61
N PHE A 71 4.45 -10.44 -5.72
CA PHE A 71 5.10 -10.59 -7.02
C PHE A 71 6.53 -10.02 -7.00
N THR A 72 7.49 -10.87 -7.37
CA THR A 72 8.90 -10.50 -7.48
C THR A 72 9.41 -10.88 -8.86
N PHE A 73 10.15 -9.97 -9.51
CA PHE A 73 10.72 -10.16 -10.83
C PHE A 73 12.06 -9.43 -10.97
N THR A 74 12.90 -9.92 -11.87
CA THR A 74 14.08 -9.20 -12.37
C THR A 74 13.69 -8.43 -13.62
N ALA A 75 13.85 -7.12 -13.59
CA ALA A 75 13.77 -6.23 -14.73
C ALA A 75 15.08 -6.31 -15.51
N PHE A 76 14.96 -6.60 -16.80
CA PHE A 76 16.10 -6.81 -17.67
C PHE A 76 16.44 -5.55 -18.46
N SER A 77 17.59 -4.97 -18.19
CA SER A 77 18.11 -3.80 -18.90
C SER A 77 18.58 -4.19 -20.30
N ALA A 78 18.13 -3.46 -21.31
CA ALA A 78 18.59 -3.61 -22.68
C ALA A 78 19.22 -2.29 -23.15
N ALA A 79 20.33 -2.38 -23.88
CA ALA A 79 20.99 -1.20 -24.42
C ALA A 79 20.00 -0.33 -25.21
N ASN A 80 20.00 0.96 -24.91
CA ASN A 80 19.16 1.99 -25.55
C ASN A 80 17.64 1.77 -25.42
N HIS A 81 17.17 1.01 -24.41
CA HIS A 81 15.75 0.85 -24.11
C HIS A 81 15.40 1.41 -22.73
N LEU A 82 14.31 2.18 -22.65
CA LEU A 82 13.86 2.90 -21.46
C LEU A 82 12.57 2.32 -20.91
N TYR A 83 12.57 1.00 -20.66
CA TYR A 83 11.35 0.28 -20.27
C TYR A 83 10.69 0.87 -19.02
N ALA A 84 9.36 0.89 -19.04
CA ALA A 84 8.52 1.05 -17.86
C ALA A 84 7.75 -0.24 -17.63
N TYR A 85 7.51 -0.55 -16.36
CA TYR A 85 6.86 -1.79 -15.94
C TYR A 85 5.54 -1.44 -15.29
N GLY A 86 4.42 -1.83 -15.90
CA GLY A 86 3.08 -1.52 -15.43
C GLY A 86 2.31 -2.78 -15.07
N TYR A 87 1.73 -2.81 -13.87
CA TYR A 87 0.94 -3.94 -13.36
C TYR A 87 -0.26 -3.47 -12.57
N SER A 88 -1.40 -4.14 -12.78
CA SER A 88 -2.59 -4.02 -11.94
C SER A 88 -2.56 -5.08 -10.85
N LEU A 89 -2.95 -4.72 -9.63
CA LEU A 89 -3.14 -5.67 -8.54
C LEU A 89 -4.28 -5.24 -7.62
N PRO A 90 -5.09 -6.19 -7.10
CA PRO A 90 -6.11 -5.88 -6.11
C PRO A 90 -5.45 -5.57 -4.76
N LEU A 91 -5.79 -4.43 -4.17
CA LEU A 91 -5.31 -4.00 -2.86
C LEU A 91 -6.49 -3.77 -1.91
N THR A 92 -6.27 -4.06 -0.62
CA THR A 92 -7.29 -3.91 0.42
C THR A 92 -7.00 -2.68 1.26
N GLN A 93 -8.04 -1.91 1.60
CA GLN A 93 -7.94 -0.84 2.59
C GLN A 93 -7.20 -1.33 3.84
N GLY A 94 -6.25 -0.55 4.33
CA GLY A 94 -5.46 -0.84 5.52
C GLY A 94 -4.16 -1.62 5.28
N ASP A 95 -4.00 -2.31 4.14
CA ASP A 95 -2.69 -2.84 3.77
C ASP A 95 -1.73 -1.67 3.46
N GLU A 96 -0.43 -1.83 3.77
CA GLU A 96 0.65 -0.97 3.26
C GLU A 96 1.28 -1.64 2.05
N LEU A 97 1.09 -1.07 0.85
CA LEU A 97 1.80 -1.45 -0.36
C LEU A 97 3.27 -1.09 -0.21
N ARG A 98 4.16 -2.05 -0.44
CA ARG A 98 5.60 -1.88 -0.52
C ARG A 98 6.15 -2.29 -1.86
N ILE A 99 7.06 -1.47 -2.38
CA ILE A 99 7.82 -1.77 -3.59
C ILE A 99 9.29 -1.60 -3.25
N THR A 100 10.05 -2.69 -3.33
CA THR A 100 11.50 -2.68 -3.07
C THR A 100 12.27 -2.96 -4.33
N LEU A 101 13.39 -2.26 -4.50
CA LEU A 101 14.33 -2.49 -5.59
C LEU A 101 15.66 -3.06 -5.04
N SER A 102 16.31 -3.97 -5.76
CA SER A 102 17.68 -4.45 -5.46
C SER A 102 18.49 -4.67 -6.72
N GLY A 103 19.82 -4.64 -6.62
CA GLY A 103 20.72 -4.73 -7.79
C GLY A 103 20.89 -3.43 -8.57
N HIS A 104 20.20 -2.35 -8.18
CA HIS A 104 20.33 -1.02 -8.78
C HIS A 104 21.46 -0.20 -8.12
N HIS A 105 21.99 0.77 -8.85
CA HIS A 105 22.93 1.75 -8.29
C HIS A 105 22.20 2.68 -7.31
N PRO A 106 22.74 2.97 -6.10
CA PRO A 106 22.06 3.78 -5.08
C PRO A 106 21.63 5.17 -5.56
N ASP A 107 22.40 5.76 -6.48
CA ASP A 107 22.10 7.08 -7.04
C ASP A 107 21.08 7.03 -8.19
N THR A 108 20.70 5.85 -8.66
CA THR A 108 19.70 5.72 -9.73
C THR A 108 18.33 6.16 -9.22
N LYS A 109 17.71 7.07 -9.97
CA LYS A 109 16.34 7.50 -9.73
C LYS A 109 15.33 6.52 -10.32
N PHE A 110 14.41 6.06 -9.48
CA PHE A 110 13.24 5.27 -9.89
C PHE A 110 11.96 6.01 -9.54
N PHE A 111 11.08 6.10 -10.52
CA PHE A 111 9.76 6.69 -10.40
C PHE A 111 8.75 5.57 -10.20
N ILE A 112 8.00 5.69 -9.10
CA ILE A 112 6.92 4.77 -8.75
C ILE A 112 5.63 5.57 -8.78
N ASP A 113 4.76 5.20 -9.71
CA ASP A 113 3.45 5.82 -9.87
C ASP A 113 2.37 4.81 -9.45
N VAL A 114 1.52 5.19 -8.51
CA VAL A 114 0.43 4.34 -8.00
C VAL A 114 -0.89 5.10 -8.06
N TYR A 115 -1.89 4.51 -8.71
CA TYR A 115 -3.23 5.10 -8.82
C TYR A 115 -4.33 4.04 -8.90
N SER A 116 -5.51 4.38 -8.39
CA SER A 116 -6.69 3.52 -8.49
C SER A 116 -7.16 3.44 -9.94
N VAL A 117 -7.40 2.22 -10.44
CA VAL A 117 -7.98 2.00 -11.78
C VAL A 117 -9.48 2.33 -11.76
N ASP A 118 -10.15 2.03 -10.65
CA ASP A 118 -11.60 2.13 -10.52
C ASP A 118 -12.10 3.52 -10.10
N SER A 119 -11.19 4.45 -9.79
CA SER A 119 -11.54 5.74 -9.20
C SER A 119 -10.58 6.84 -9.63
N SER A 120 -11.11 7.79 -10.41
CA SER A 120 -10.40 9.03 -10.75
C SER A 120 -10.31 10.02 -9.58
N ALA A 121 -10.97 9.72 -8.46
CA ALA A 121 -10.99 10.58 -7.27
C ALA A 121 -9.71 10.45 -6.42
N GLU A 122 -8.92 9.40 -6.62
CA GLU A 122 -7.61 9.28 -5.98
C GLU A 122 -6.56 9.90 -6.90
N ALA A 123 -5.92 10.98 -6.43
CA ALA A 123 -4.84 11.59 -7.18
C ALA A 123 -3.70 10.56 -7.37
N PRO A 124 -3.13 10.45 -8.58
CA PRO A 124 -1.99 9.57 -8.80
C PRO A 124 -0.84 10.01 -7.90
N GLU A 125 -0.33 9.09 -7.09
CA GLU A 125 0.86 9.34 -6.30
C GLU A 125 2.06 8.96 -7.15
N SER A 126 2.99 9.91 -7.31
CA SER A 126 4.20 9.75 -8.11
C SER A 126 5.38 10.12 -7.23
N GLU A 127 6.08 9.11 -6.74
CA GLU A 127 7.20 9.29 -5.84
C GLU A 127 8.51 8.83 -6.48
N LEU A 128 9.59 9.54 -6.15
CA LEU A 128 10.93 9.01 -6.31
C LEU A 128 11.18 8.00 -5.18
N LEU A 129 11.73 6.83 -5.50
CA LEU A 129 12.11 5.85 -4.47
C LEU A 129 13.03 6.50 -3.42
N LYS A 130 12.65 6.43 -2.15
CA LYS A 130 13.45 6.91 -1.00
C LYS A 130 13.86 5.73 -0.12
N ASN A 131 15.03 5.79 0.51
CA ASN A 131 15.46 4.82 1.53
C ASN A 131 15.36 3.33 1.11
N GLY A 132 15.47 3.02 -0.19
CA GLY A 132 15.46 1.67 -0.73
C GLY A 132 14.08 1.01 -0.90
N PHE A 133 12.97 1.69 -0.56
CA PHE A 133 11.62 1.18 -0.80
C PHE A 133 10.58 2.31 -0.91
N PHE A 134 9.51 2.06 -1.66
CA PHE A 134 8.29 2.86 -1.65
C PHE A 134 7.29 2.21 -0.70
N ALA A 135 6.53 3.02 0.04
CA ALA A 135 5.46 2.56 0.92
C ALA A 135 4.23 3.47 0.82
N LYS A 136 3.05 2.88 0.67
CA LYS A 136 1.76 3.60 0.67
C LYS A 136 0.72 2.80 1.44
N VAL A 137 0.05 3.40 2.41
CA VAL A 137 -1.11 2.79 3.08
C VAL A 137 -2.34 2.94 2.19
N MET A 138 -3.07 1.85 1.97
CA MET A 138 -4.26 1.85 1.12
C MET A 138 -5.45 2.42 1.88
N GLU A 139 -5.97 3.55 1.40
CA GLU A 139 -7.15 4.18 2.00
C GLU A 139 -8.46 3.53 1.58
N ARG A 140 -8.47 2.82 0.44
CA ARG A 140 -9.64 2.15 -0.13
C ARG A 140 -9.26 0.80 -0.71
N THR A 141 -10.22 -0.13 -0.69
CA THR A 141 -10.11 -1.40 -1.40
C THR A 141 -10.44 -1.17 -2.87
N GLY A 142 -9.63 -1.73 -3.77
CA GLY A 142 -9.84 -1.60 -5.21
C GLY A 142 -8.69 -2.18 -6.02
N VAL A 143 -8.77 -2.06 -7.35
CA VAL A 143 -7.66 -2.40 -8.24
C VAL A 143 -6.77 -1.18 -8.42
N TYR A 144 -5.48 -1.34 -8.15
CA TYR A 144 -4.49 -0.27 -8.31
C TYR A 144 -3.53 -0.61 -9.44
N ARG A 145 -3.14 0.43 -10.19
CA ARG A 145 -2.06 0.37 -11.16
C ARG A 145 -0.78 0.84 -10.48
N VAL A 146 0.27 0.03 -10.61
CA VAL A 146 1.64 0.37 -10.24
C VAL A 146 2.47 0.46 -11.50
N ILE A 147 3.16 1.59 -11.68
CA ILE A 147 4.15 1.79 -12.75
C ILE A 147 5.50 2.04 -12.11
N ILE A 148 6.51 1.29 -12.55
CA ILE A 148 7.90 1.43 -12.12
C ILE A 148 8.72 1.80 -13.33
N GLN A 149 9.44 2.92 -13.25
CA GLN A 149 10.28 3.36 -14.35
C GLN A 149 11.61 3.92 -13.84
N PRO A 150 12.75 3.43 -14.33
CA PRO A 150 14.03 4.04 -14.05
C PRO A 150 14.21 5.37 -14.80
N GLU A 151 15.19 6.16 -14.40
CA GLU A 151 15.65 7.31 -15.16
C GLU A 151 16.32 6.92 -16.49
N ILE A 152 16.44 7.89 -17.40
CA ILE A 152 16.89 7.71 -18.80
C ILE A 152 18.29 7.08 -18.94
N MET A 153 19.14 7.19 -17.91
CA MET A 153 20.53 6.71 -17.95
C MET A 153 20.78 5.45 -17.11
N HIS A 154 19.73 4.85 -16.57
CA HIS A 154 19.88 3.63 -15.77
C HIS A 154 20.46 2.47 -16.60
N GLN A 155 21.38 1.73 -15.99
CA GLN A 155 22.01 0.54 -16.56
C GLN A 155 22.00 -0.59 -15.54
N GLY A 156 21.99 -1.82 -16.05
CA GLY A 156 22.01 -3.03 -15.24
C GLY A 156 20.62 -3.57 -14.92
N ASP A 157 20.55 -4.88 -14.73
CA ASP A 157 19.33 -5.54 -14.30
C ASP A 157 19.06 -5.19 -12.83
N PHE A 158 17.78 -5.15 -12.44
CA PHE A 158 17.38 -4.92 -11.06
C PHE A 158 16.19 -5.79 -10.68
N THR A 159 16.13 -6.24 -9.43
CA THR A 159 14.97 -6.97 -8.91
C THR A 159 13.97 -6.00 -8.32
N VAL A 160 12.69 -6.24 -8.62
CA VAL A 160 11.54 -5.57 -8.03
C VAL A 160 10.75 -6.58 -7.21
N SER A 161 10.36 -6.22 -6.00
CA SER A 161 9.33 -6.94 -5.24
C SER A 161 8.18 -5.99 -4.93
N ILE A 162 6.97 -6.38 -5.33
CA ILE A 162 5.70 -5.69 -5.07
C ILE A 162 4.91 -6.55 -4.09
N TYR A 163 4.66 -6.04 -2.89
CA TYR A 163 3.99 -6.81 -1.84
C TYR A 163 3.33 -5.90 -0.82
N THR A 164 2.42 -6.42 0.00
CA THR A 164 1.81 -5.68 1.09
C THR A 164 2.29 -6.13 2.47
N GLN A 165 2.28 -5.21 3.41
CA GLN A 165 2.57 -5.41 4.83
C GLN A 165 1.45 -4.80 5.69
N PRO A 166 1.33 -5.17 6.97
CA PRO A 166 0.41 -4.47 7.86
C PRO A 166 0.87 -3.02 8.05
N SER A 167 -0.07 -2.07 7.96
CA SER A 167 0.19 -0.65 8.25
C SER A 167 0.25 -0.35 9.75
N LEU A 168 -0.23 -1.28 10.58
CA LEU A 168 -0.28 -1.17 12.03
C LEU A 168 0.41 -2.35 12.72
N GLY A 169 0.91 -2.11 13.93
CA GLY A 169 1.38 -3.16 14.82
C GLY A 169 0.27 -4.12 15.23
N PHE A 170 0.63 -5.36 15.55
CA PHE A 170 -0.33 -6.34 16.07
C PHE A 170 -0.72 -5.98 17.52
N PRO A 171 -2.01 -5.84 17.88
CA PRO A 171 -2.44 -5.19 19.13
C PRO A 171 -2.28 -6.07 20.39
N VAL A 172 -1.83 -7.32 20.25
CA VAL A 172 -1.55 -8.23 21.37
C VAL A 172 -0.11 -8.72 21.29
N ALA A 173 0.64 -8.51 22.36
CA ALA A 173 2.06 -8.84 22.40
C ALA A 173 2.29 -10.35 22.12
N ARG A 174 3.27 -10.63 21.25
CA ARG A 174 3.68 -12.00 20.86
C ARG A 174 2.57 -12.84 20.20
N LYS A 175 1.53 -12.21 19.66
CA LYS A 175 0.47 -12.85 18.86
C LYS A 175 0.58 -12.52 17.37
N GLY A 176 -0.21 -13.20 16.55
CA GLY A 176 -0.27 -13.00 15.11
C GLY A 176 -1.53 -13.58 14.49
N ASN A 177 -1.51 -13.78 13.17
CA ASN A 177 -2.69 -14.08 12.36
C ASN A 177 -3.54 -15.25 12.88
N LYS A 178 -2.92 -16.33 13.35
CA LYS A 178 -3.63 -17.51 13.89
C LYS A 178 -4.45 -17.24 15.16
N ASP A 179 -4.14 -16.15 15.85
CA ASP A 179 -4.80 -15.77 17.10
C ASP A 179 -6.03 -14.87 16.83
N ALA A 180 -6.13 -14.28 15.63
CA ALA A 180 -7.34 -13.61 15.15
C ALA A 180 -8.31 -14.65 14.58
N GLN A 181 -9.55 -14.73 15.10
CA GLN A 181 -10.47 -15.81 14.75
C GLN A 181 -11.92 -15.36 14.49
N SER A 182 -12.38 -14.32 15.17
CA SER A 182 -13.72 -13.74 14.95
C SER A 182 -13.56 -12.48 14.13
N PHE A 183 -13.77 -12.58 12.82
CA PHE A 183 -13.47 -11.51 11.87
C PHE A 183 -14.63 -10.53 11.68
N TRP A 184 -14.33 -9.44 10.97
CA TRP A 184 -15.31 -8.46 10.51
C TRP A 184 -16.51 -9.14 9.85
N GLY A 185 -17.72 -8.63 10.10
CA GLY A 185 -18.92 -9.16 9.47
C GLY A 185 -19.51 -10.41 10.13
N ALA A 186 -18.81 -11.03 11.09
CA ALA A 186 -19.33 -12.20 11.80
C ALA A 186 -20.64 -11.88 12.52
N ALA A 187 -21.61 -12.80 12.45
CA ALA A 187 -22.89 -12.65 13.11
C ALA A 187 -22.72 -12.60 14.64
N ARG A 188 -23.41 -11.67 15.27
CA ARG A 188 -23.39 -11.46 16.72
C ARG A 188 -24.80 -11.31 17.25
N ASP A 189 -24.98 -11.62 18.53
CA ASP A 189 -26.27 -11.56 19.23
C ASP A 189 -27.36 -12.28 18.42
N SER A 190 -27.09 -13.53 18.03
CA SER A 190 -27.97 -14.35 17.18
C SER A 190 -28.29 -13.76 15.81
N GLY A 191 -27.40 -12.93 15.25
CA GLY A 191 -27.54 -12.31 13.93
C GLY A 191 -28.14 -10.91 13.95
N ALA A 192 -28.41 -10.35 15.14
CA ALA A 192 -28.97 -9.00 15.28
C ALA A 192 -27.93 -7.89 15.01
N ARG A 193 -26.63 -8.17 15.13
CA ARG A 193 -25.56 -7.22 14.79
C ARG A 193 -24.44 -7.88 14.00
N SER A 194 -23.75 -7.07 13.21
CA SER A 194 -22.50 -7.44 12.54
C SER A 194 -21.32 -7.15 13.47
N HIS A 195 -20.28 -7.98 13.43
CA HIS A 195 -19.06 -7.72 14.17
C HIS A 195 -18.23 -6.61 13.51
N GLU A 196 -18.17 -5.45 14.16
CA GLU A 196 -17.38 -4.28 13.72
C GLU A 196 -15.94 -4.29 14.27
N GLY A 197 -15.25 -5.41 14.13
CA GLY A 197 -13.89 -5.56 14.63
C GLY A 197 -13.28 -6.91 14.32
N VAL A 198 -12.22 -7.24 15.04
CA VAL A 198 -11.59 -8.57 15.06
C VAL A 198 -11.34 -8.99 16.50
N ASP A 199 -11.70 -10.23 16.87
CA ASP A 199 -11.34 -10.78 18.18
C ASP A 199 -10.05 -11.58 18.08
N ILE A 200 -9.13 -11.27 18.99
CA ILE A 200 -7.79 -11.84 19.06
C ILE A 200 -7.66 -12.58 20.39
N PHE A 201 -7.61 -13.90 20.32
CA PHE A 201 -7.59 -14.78 21.48
C PHE A 201 -6.19 -14.89 22.08
N ALA A 202 -6.12 -14.71 23.40
CA ALA A 202 -4.89 -14.84 24.15
C ALA A 202 -5.21 -15.14 25.62
N PRO A 203 -4.29 -15.78 26.38
CA PRO A 203 -4.48 -15.96 27.81
C PRO A 203 -4.80 -14.62 28.51
N ARG A 204 -5.70 -14.66 29.50
CA ARG A 204 -5.97 -13.51 30.37
C ARG A 204 -4.65 -12.97 30.94
N GLY A 205 -4.51 -11.65 31.01
CA GLY A 205 -3.27 -11.01 31.45
C GLY A 205 -2.22 -10.82 30.35
N THR A 206 -2.44 -11.34 29.12
CA THR A 206 -1.52 -11.07 28.01
C THR A 206 -1.50 -9.56 27.69
N PRO A 207 -0.32 -8.93 27.49
CA PRO A 207 -0.26 -7.51 27.19
C PRO A 207 -0.98 -7.12 25.90
N VAL A 208 -1.88 -6.13 26.01
CA VAL A 208 -2.46 -5.39 24.88
C VAL A 208 -1.61 -4.15 24.66
N VAL A 209 -1.20 -3.92 23.41
CA VAL A 209 -0.24 -2.88 23.05
C VAL A 209 -0.80 -1.89 22.05
N ALA A 210 -0.32 -0.65 22.09
CA ALA A 210 -0.65 0.37 21.12
C ALA A 210 -0.19 -0.05 19.72
N VAL A 211 -1.09 0.01 18.73
CA VAL A 211 -0.81 -0.44 17.36
C VAL A 211 0.05 0.53 16.55
N THR A 212 0.15 1.77 16.99
CA THR A 212 0.95 2.83 16.35
C THR A 212 1.32 3.90 17.36
N ASP A 213 2.12 4.88 16.96
CA ASP A 213 2.39 6.08 17.73
C ASP A 213 1.13 6.95 17.81
N GLY A 214 0.87 7.56 18.97
CA GLY A 214 -0.28 8.43 19.13
C GLY A 214 -0.58 8.76 20.57
N TYR A 215 -1.87 8.89 20.89
CA TYR A 215 -2.32 9.22 22.23
C TYR A 215 -3.61 8.48 22.59
N ILE A 216 -3.79 8.28 23.89
CA ILE A 216 -4.99 7.66 24.46
C ILE A 216 -6.05 8.74 24.62
N THR A 217 -7.15 8.60 23.89
CA THR A 217 -8.25 9.59 23.91
C THR A 217 -9.20 9.36 25.05
N ARG A 218 -9.41 8.09 25.43
CA ARG A 218 -10.37 7.71 26.48
C ARG A 218 -10.10 6.31 27.00
N THR A 219 -10.30 6.13 28.30
CA THR A 219 -10.38 4.85 28.98
C THR A 219 -11.72 4.74 29.72
N GLY A 220 -12.15 3.52 30.04
CA GLY A 220 -13.38 3.34 30.81
C GLY A 220 -13.74 1.89 31.07
N ASN A 221 -14.70 1.67 31.97
CA ASN A 221 -15.31 0.38 32.24
C ASN A 221 -16.83 0.50 32.14
N SER A 222 -17.39 0.33 30.94
CA SER A 222 -18.82 0.59 30.70
C SER A 222 -19.32 -0.06 29.42
N GLY A 223 -20.63 -0.28 29.34
CA GLY A 223 -21.28 -0.77 28.12
C GLY A 223 -20.82 -2.16 27.70
N LEU A 224 -21.02 -2.49 26.42
CA LEU A 224 -20.71 -3.82 25.88
C LEU A 224 -19.22 -4.17 25.94
N GLY A 225 -18.33 -3.17 25.83
CA GLY A 225 -16.88 -3.37 25.86
C GLY A 225 -16.32 -3.72 27.23
N GLY A 226 -17.03 -3.41 28.31
CA GLY A 226 -16.47 -3.49 29.67
C GLY A 226 -15.28 -2.54 29.81
N LYS A 227 -14.15 -3.06 30.28
CA LYS A 227 -12.88 -2.31 30.35
C LYS A 227 -12.33 -2.10 28.94
N GLN A 228 -12.10 -0.84 28.60
CA GLN A 228 -11.75 -0.43 27.24
C GLN A 228 -10.78 0.75 27.20
N VAL A 229 -10.01 0.81 26.11
CA VAL A 229 -9.09 1.90 25.76
C VAL A 229 -9.39 2.35 24.34
N TRP A 230 -9.37 3.66 24.13
CA TRP A 230 -9.40 4.30 22.82
C TRP A 230 -8.07 5.00 22.57
N GLN A 231 -7.46 4.71 21.43
CA GLN A 231 -6.25 5.36 20.93
C GLN A 231 -6.58 6.12 19.66
N ARG A 232 -5.86 7.21 19.39
CA ARG A 232 -5.90 7.91 18.11
C ARG A 232 -4.48 8.14 17.59
N ASP A 233 -4.27 7.90 16.30
CA ASP A 233 -3.08 8.36 15.60
C ASP A 233 -3.27 9.81 15.11
N ALA A 234 -2.15 10.48 14.81
CA ALA A 234 -2.17 11.81 14.20
C ALA A 234 -2.06 11.78 12.66
N MET A 235 -1.80 10.61 12.06
CA MET A 235 -1.41 10.44 10.65
C MET A 235 -2.61 10.28 9.70
N PHE A 236 -3.57 9.44 10.06
CA PHE A 236 -4.77 9.10 9.29
C PHE A 236 -6.06 9.46 10.01
N GLY A 237 -5.98 9.83 11.28
CA GLY A 237 -7.14 10.26 12.07
C GLY A 237 -8.07 9.12 12.46
N TYR A 238 -7.64 7.87 12.34
CA TYR A 238 -8.37 6.70 12.83
C TYR A 238 -8.42 6.68 14.36
N SER A 239 -9.53 6.16 14.89
CA SER A 239 -9.67 5.81 16.30
C SER A 239 -9.63 4.29 16.46
N TYR A 240 -8.74 3.82 17.32
CA TYR A 240 -8.54 2.40 17.61
C TYR A 240 -9.18 2.05 18.95
N TYR A 241 -9.98 1.00 18.95
CA TYR A 241 -10.75 0.57 20.10
C TYR A 241 -10.24 -0.79 20.59
N TYR A 242 -9.93 -0.86 21.88
CA TYR A 242 -9.46 -2.05 22.56
C TYR A 242 -10.43 -2.37 23.69
N ALA A 243 -11.11 -3.52 23.64
CA ALA A 243 -12.15 -3.87 24.59
C ALA A 243 -11.96 -5.26 25.23
N HIS A 244 -12.84 -5.56 26.20
CA HIS A 244 -12.83 -6.77 27.00
C HIS A 244 -11.59 -6.93 27.88
N LEU A 245 -10.94 -5.82 28.24
CA LEU A 245 -9.68 -5.86 28.98
C LEU A 245 -9.86 -6.43 30.39
N ASP A 246 -8.86 -7.13 30.91
CA ASP A 246 -8.82 -7.51 32.32
C ASP A 246 -8.40 -6.32 33.18
N SER A 247 -7.43 -5.55 32.69
CA SER A 247 -6.90 -4.37 33.37
C SER A 247 -6.57 -3.26 32.36
N ILE A 248 -6.83 -2.02 32.74
CA ILE A 248 -6.47 -0.82 31.98
C ILE A 248 -5.17 -0.27 32.58
N ILE A 249 -4.14 -0.13 31.76
CA ILE A 249 -2.82 0.39 32.17
C ILE A 249 -2.62 1.83 31.69
N ALA A 250 -3.18 2.15 30.52
CA ALA A 250 -3.18 3.50 29.99
C ALA A 250 -4.08 4.45 30.80
N THR A 251 -3.82 5.74 30.67
CA THR A 251 -4.66 6.83 31.19
C THR A 251 -5.00 7.79 30.06
N ASP A 252 -6.12 8.49 30.19
CA ASP A 252 -6.55 9.52 29.22
C ASP A 252 -5.46 10.58 29.01
N GLY A 253 -5.26 11.00 27.76
CA GLY A 253 -4.26 11.99 27.36
C GLY A 253 -2.83 11.45 27.27
N ARG A 254 -2.56 10.20 27.69
CA ARG A 254 -1.22 9.62 27.62
C ARG A 254 -0.75 9.50 26.17
N GLN A 255 0.42 10.04 25.86
CA GLN A 255 1.13 9.73 24.62
C GLN A 255 1.72 8.32 24.68
N VAL A 256 1.59 7.56 23.60
CA VAL A 256 2.08 6.19 23.49
C VAL A 256 2.89 6.01 22.22
N LYS A 257 3.89 5.14 22.30
CA LYS A 257 4.61 4.62 21.15
C LYS A 257 4.03 3.28 20.73
N ALA A 258 4.20 2.93 19.45
CA ALA A 258 3.87 1.61 18.97
C ALA A 258 4.52 0.54 19.87
N SER A 259 3.74 -0.49 20.22
CA SER A 259 4.10 -1.55 21.18
C SER A 259 4.09 -1.19 22.67
N ASP A 260 3.81 0.05 23.07
CA ASP A 260 3.59 0.37 24.49
C ASP A 260 2.40 -0.43 25.04
N THR A 261 2.54 -0.99 26.24
CA THR A 261 1.43 -1.70 26.89
C THR A 261 0.39 -0.71 27.42
N ILE A 262 -0.86 -0.90 27.00
CA ILE A 262 -2.00 -0.02 27.32
C ILE A 262 -3.09 -0.73 28.15
N GLY A 263 -3.06 -2.06 28.21
CA GLY A 263 -3.96 -2.86 29.00
C GLY A 263 -3.58 -4.34 28.95
N LEU A 264 -4.41 -5.18 29.55
CA LEU A 264 -4.22 -6.63 29.56
C LEU A 264 -5.47 -7.33 29.02
N VAL A 265 -5.29 -8.40 28.27
CA VAL A 265 -6.37 -9.23 27.72
C VAL A 265 -7.24 -9.78 28.85
N GLY A 266 -8.56 -9.74 28.67
CA GLY A 266 -9.53 -10.24 29.63
C GLY A 266 -10.80 -10.77 28.99
N SER A 267 -11.92 -10.61 29.69
CA SER A 267 -13.25 -11.04 29.25
C SER A 267 -14.36 -10.20 29.91
N THR A 268 -14.15 -8.89 30.08
CA THR A 268 -15.17 -8.01 30.69
C THR A 268 -16.22 -7.53 29.68
N GLY A 269 -17.37 -7.04 30.17
CA GLY A 269 -18.46 -6.60 29.29
C GLY A 269 -19.22 -7.80 28.74
N ASN A 270 -19.67 -7.75 27.49
CA ASN A 270 -20.41 -8.87 26.90
C ASN A 270 -19.55 -10.10 26.52
N ALA A 271 -18.25 -10.05 26.79
CA ALA A 271 -17.34 -11.20 26.69
C ALA A 271 -17.31 -12.05 27.99
N GLU A 272 -18.04 -11.65 29.03
CA GLU A 272 -18.06 -12.36 30.31
C GLU A 272 -18.57 -13.80 30.16
N GLY A 273 -17.91 -14.73 30.87
CA GLY A 273 -18.15 -16.18 30.74
C GLY A 273 -17.53 -16.84 29.50
N GLY A 274 -17.01 -16.07 28.55
CA GLY A 274 -16.32 -16.56 27.36
C GLY A 274 -14.81 -16.77 27.52
N ALA A 275 -14.17 -17.28 26.46
CA ALA A 275 -12.71 -17.39 26.40
C ALA A 275 -12.07 -15.99 26.32
N PRO A 276 -10.97 -15.71 27.08
CA PRO A 276 -10.32 -14.40 27.05
C PRO A 276 -9.81 -14.00 25.67
N HIS A 277 -10.09 -12.76 25.28
CA HIS A 277 -9.68 -12.19 24.00
C HIS A 277 -9.66 -10.66 24.07
N LEU A 278 -8.94 -10.05 23.13
CA LEU A 278 -9.07 -8.64 22.81
C LEU A 278 -10.09 -8.50 21.69
N HIS A 279 -11.12 -7.68 21.86
CA HIS A 279 -11.85 -7.12 20.73
C HIS A 279 -11.14 -5.85 20.24
N PHE A 280 -10.74 -5.83 18.98
CA PHE A 280 -10.03 -4.71 18.35
C PHE A 280 -10.86 -4.14 17.20
N GLY A 281 -11.12 -2.83 17.24
CA GLY A 281 -11.89 -2.10 16.22
C GLY A 281 -11.14 -0.88 15.70
N ILE A 282 -11.43 -0.48 14.46
CA ILE A 282 -10.90 0.73 13.83
C ILE A 282 -12.07 1.57 13.30
N TYR A 283 -12.06 2.85 13.61
CA TYR A 283 -13.12 3.80 13.25
C TYR A 283 -12.52 5.02 12.54
N GLY A 284 -12.93 5.24 11.29
CA GLY A 284 -12.57 6.41 10.49
C GLY A 284 -13.73 7.41 10.36
N SER A 285 -13.58 8.39 9.48
CA SER A 285 -14.62 9.40 9.20
C SER A 285 -15.91 8.79 8.63
N GLY A 286 -15.80 7.68 7.88
CA GLY A 286 -16.93 6.95 7.29
C GLY A 286 -17.53 5.87 8.20
N GLY A 287 -17.10 5.76 9.46
CA GLY A 287 -17.53 4.71 10.40
C GLY A 287 -16.49 3.62 10.61
N ALA A 288 -16.94 2.46 11.10
CA ALA A 288 -16.09 1.31 11.37
C ALA A 288 -15.53 0.70 10.07
N VAL A 289 -14.28 0.24 10.10
CA VAL A 289 -13.63 -0.46 8.98
C VAL A 289 -13.07 -1.81 9.44
N ASP A 290 -12.91 -2.76 8.52
CA ASP A 290 -12.30 -4.05 8.83
C ASP A 290 -10.86 -3.83 9.36
N PRO A 291 -10.58 -4.18 10.63
CA PRO A 291 -9.27 -3.94 11.22
C PRO A 291 -8.22 -4.97 10.74
N TYR A 292 -8.64 -6.12 10.24
CA TYR A 292 -7.72 -7.24 10.00
C TYR A 292 -6.66 -6.93 8.93
N PRO A 293 -6.97 -6.29 7.79
CA PRO A 293 -5.96 -5.85 6.83
C PRO A 293 -4.86 -4.97 7.43
N PHE A 294 -5.20 -4.10 8.39
CA PHE A 294 -4.23 -3.20 9.02
C PHE A 294 -3.18 -3.93 9.86
N ILE A 295 -3.54 -5.07 10.45
CA ILE A 295 -2.69 -5.77 11.44
C ILE A 295 -2.18 -7.14 10.97
N ARG A 296 -2.70 -7.70 9.87
CA ARG A 296 -2.34 -9.04 9.39
C ARG A 296 -0.87 -9.08 8.97
N LYS A 297 -0.09 -9.96 9.61
CA LYS A 297 1.31 -10.16 9.25
C LYS A 297 1.40 -10.85 7.89
N ARG A 298 2.22 -10.32 7.00
CA ARG A 298 2.51 -10.91 5.68
C ARG A 298 3.99 -11.21 5.55
N ALA A 299 4.32 -12.25 4.81
CA ALA A 299 5.71 -12.58 4.51
C ALA A 299 6.28 -11.56 3.54
N VAL A 300 7.54 -11.15 3.77
CA VAL A 300 8.29 -10.38 2.79
C VAL A 300 8.77 -11.36 1.71
N PRO A 301 8.50 -11.12 0.42
CA PRO A 301 9.01 -11.97 -0.64
C PRO A 301 10.52 -12.09 -0.61
N SER A 302 11.04 -13.28 -0.92
CA SER A 302 12.48 -13.49 -1.04
C SER A 302 13.00 -12.77 -2.28
N LYS A 303 14.10 -12.01 -2.13
CA LYS A 303 14.81 -11.42 -3.26
C LYS A 303 15.51 -12.54 -4.01
N SER A 304 15.08 -12.82 -5.23
CA SER A 304 15.77 -13.75 -6.13
C SER A 304 15.89 -13.11 -7.50
N GLU A 305 17.11 -13.07 -7.99
CA GLU A 305 17.38 -12.71 -9.38
C GLU A 305 16.98 -13.87 -10.30
N ALA A 306 16.42 -13.52 -11.45
CA ALA A 306 16.10 -14.44 -12.51
C ALA A 306 17.05 -14.21 -13.68
N ALA A 307 17.53 -15.28 -14.30
CA ALA A 307 18.25 -15.17 -15.55
C ALA A 307 17.28 -14.82 -16.70
N ARG A 308 17.80 -14.18 -17.75
CA ARG A 308 17.08 -14.06 -19.03
C ARG A 308 16.76 -15.46 -19.58
N PRO A 309 15.63 -15.64 -20.29
CA PRO A 309 15.33 -16.91 -20.93
C PRO A 309 16.32 -17.14 -22.09
N PRO A 310 16.55 -18.40 -22.49
CA PRO A 310 17.55 -18.73 -23.50
C PRO A 310 17.19 -18.23 -24.91
N GLY A 311 15.92 -17.93 -25.16
CA GLY A 311 15.39 -17.54 -26.46
C GLY A 311 14.87 -16.10 -26.52
N ASN A 312 14.74 -15.58 -27.74
CA ASN A 312 14.17 -14.26 -28.03
C ASN A 312 12.96 -14.32 -28.98
N SER A 313 12.43 -15.53 -29.19
CA SER A 313 11.29 -15.80 -30.04
C SER A 313 10.31 -16.75 -29.35
N LEU A 314 9.04 -16.66 -29.71
CA LEU A 314 7.99 -17.57 -29.25
C LEU A 314 7.56 -18.50 -30.37
N GLU A 315 7.26 -19.76 -30.03
CA GLU A 315 6.67 -20.71 -30.96
C GLU A 315 5.25 -20.30 -31.38
N ALA A 316 4.78 -20.80 -32.52
CA ALA A 316 3.36 -20.76 -32.87
C ALA A 316 2.54 -21.58 -31.85
N GLY A 317 1.35 -21.09 -31.50
CA GLY A 317 0.47 -21.70 -30.49
C GLY A 317 0.81 -21.34 -29.05
N THR A 318 1.79 -20.47 -28.81
CA THR A 318 2.17 -20.03 -27.47
C THR A 318 1.12 -19.08 -26.89
N ASN A 319 0.58 -19.43 -25.72
CA ASN A 319 -0.35 -18.58 -24.99
C ASN A 319 0.39 -17.48 -24.22
N ILE A 320 0.03 -16.23 -24.52
CA ILE A 320 0.48 -15.03 -23.83
C ILE A 320 -0.63 -14.62 -22.87
N ARG A 321 -0.29 -14.50 -21.58
CA ARG A 321 -1.25 -14.33 -20.49
C ARG A 321 -1.19 -12.92 -19.90
N LEU A 322 -2.29 -12.53 -19.25
CA LEU A 322 -2.39 -11.24 -18.55
C LEU A 322 -1.52 -11.19 -17.28
N GLY A 323 -1.17 -12.34 -16.70
CA GLY A 323 -0.33 -12.42 -15.50
C GLY A 323 0.57 -13.66 -15.44
N PRO A 324 1.48 -13.73 -14.46
CA PRO A 324 2.54 -14.75 -14.35
C PRO A 324 2.02 -16.07 -13.75
N GLY A 325 1.07 -16.71 -14.42
CA GLY A 325 0.42 -17.95 -13.95
C GLY A 325 -0.61 -18.48 -14.94
N THR A 326 -0.98 -19.76 -14.81
CA THR A 326 -2.00 -20.38 -15.67
C THR A 326 -3.44 -19.98 -15.31
N GLU A 327 -3.63 -19.44 -14.11
CA GLU A 327 -4.87 -18.88 -13.59
C GLU A 327 -5.26 -17.55 -14.26
N TYR A 328 -4.29 -16.83 -14.83
CA TYR A 328 -4.54 -15.59 -15.55
C TYR A 328 -5.06 -15.84 -16.95
N GLY A 329 -5.97 -14.98 -17.41
CA GLY A 329 -6.56 -15.04 -18.74
C GLY A 329 -5.52 -15.00 -19.87
N ILE A 330 -5.85 -15.64 -20.99
CA ILE A 330 -5.04 -15.60 -22.20
C ILE A 330 -5.36 -14.29 -22.93
N ALA A 331 -4.38 -13.40 -23.05
CA ALA A 331 -4.49 -12.15 -23.78
C ALA A 331 -4.40 -12.39 -25.29
N LYS A 332 -3.50 -13.30 -25.70
CA LYS A 332 -3.22 -13.61 -27.11
C LYS A 332 -2.60 -15.00 -27.24
N THR A 333 -2.83 -15.65 -28.38
CA THR A 333 -2.08 -16.85 -28.77
C THR A 333 -1.33 -16.54 -30.05
N THR A 334 -0.04 -16.88 -30.12
CA THR A 334 0.77 -16.64 -31.32
C THR A 334 0.29 -17.54 -32.47
N SER A 335 0.05 -16.97 -33.65
CA SER A 335 -0.30 -17.75 -34.85
C SER A 335 0.94 -18.32 -35.56
N GLU A 336 2.08 -17.67 -35.36
CA GLU A 336 3.36 -17.99 -36.00
C GLU A 336 4.52 -17.70 -35.06
N SER A 337 5.73 -18.15 -35.45
CA SER A 337 6.95 -17.85 -34.71
C SER A 337 7.15 -16.35 -34.60
N SER A 338 7.16 -15.81 -33.38
CA SER A 338 7.09 -14.38 -33.13
C SER A 338 8.29 -13.91 -32.32
N ALA A 339 9.09 -12.98 -32.86
CA ALA A 339 10.16 -12.35 -32.08
C ALA A 339 9.58 -11.48 -30.94
N VAL A 340 10.23 -11.51 -29.78
CA VAL A 340 9.79 -10.80 -28.58
C VAL A 340 10.95 -10.07 -27.90
N GLN A 341 10.61 -8.97 -27.24
CA GLN A 341 11.48 -8.35 -26.26
C GLN A 341 11.16 -8.95 -24.89
N VAL A 342 12.18 -9.36 -24.14
CA VAL A 342 12.01 -9.85 -22.76
C VAL A 342 12.33 -8.71 -21.81
N LEU A 343 11.30 -8.20 -21.14
CA LEU A 343 11.36 -7.01 -20.29
C LEU A 343 11.70 -7.39 -18.85
N ALA A 344 11.11 -8.47 -18.35
CA ALA A 344 11.30 -8.93 -16.98
C ALA A 344 11.00 -10.43 -16.83
N GLY A 345 11.42 -11.04 -15.71
CA GLY A 345 11.04 -12.42 -15.39
C GLY A 345 11.35 -12.85 -13.96
N ASN A 346 10.79 -13.98 -13.54
CA ASN A 346 11.02 -14.58 -12.22
C ASN A 346 11.58 -16.01 -12.29
N GLY A 347 12.16 -16.37 -13.44
CA GLY A 347 12.71 -17.70 -13.73
C GLY A 347 11.68 -18.69 -14.25
N LYS A 348 10.38 -18.48 -13.98
CA LYS A 348 9.28 -19.31 -14.47
C LYS A 348 8.46 -18.60 -15.54
N TRP A 349 8.07 -17.37 -15.26
CA TRP A 349 7.28 -16.52 -16.12
C TRP A 349 8.05 -15.27 -16.49
N TYR A 350 7.88 -14.84 -17.74
CA TYR A 350 8.58 -13.71 -18.33
C TYR A 350 7.58 -12.72 -18.89
N HIS A 351 7.70 -11.47 -18.45
CA HIS A 351 7.03 -10.33 -19.04
C HIS A 351 7.73 -10.00 -20.35
N ILE A 352 6.99 -10.09 -21.44
CA ILE A 352 7.45 -9.86 -22.80
C ILE A 352 6.67 -8.77 -23.50
N ARG A 353 7.25 -8.22 -24.57
CA ARG A 353 6.61 -7.32 -25.51
C ARG A 353 6.78 -7.83 -26.94
N LEU A 354 5.68 -7.90 -27.68
CA LEU A 354 5.63 -8.26 -29.09
C LEU A 354 5.93 -7.05 -30.00
N LYS A 355 6.14 -7.30 -31.30
CA LYS A 355 6.39 -6.24 -32.30
C LYS A 355 5.26 -5.21 -32.41
N ASP A 356 4.01 -5.64 -32.21
CA ASP A 356 2.82 -4.78 -32.18
C ASP A 356 2.68 -3.99 -30.87
N ARG A 357 3.66 -4.11 -29.96
CA ARG A 357 3.72 -3.53 -28.60
C ARG A 357 2.70 -4.09 -27.62
N SER A 358 1.98 -5.15 -27.97
CA SER A 358 1.23 -5.89 -26.97
C SER A 358 2.20 -6.55 -25.98
N GLU A 359 1.82 -6.53 -24.71
CA GLU A 359 2.60 -7.09 -23.61
C GLU A 359 1.86 -8.27 -22.99
N GLY A 360 2.60 -9.16 -22.33
CA GLY A 360 2.03 -10.27 -21.61
C GLY A 360 3.08 -11.14 -20.96
N PHE A 361 2.60 -12.20 -20.31
CA PHE A 361 3.43 -13.18 -19.64
C PHE A 361 3.46 -14.50 -20.41
N VAL A 362 4.65 -15.09 -20.47
CA VAL A 362 4.87 -16.40 -21.09
C VAL A 362 5.77 -17.23 -20.19
N THR A 363 5.54 -18.54 -20.17
CA THR A 363 6.39 -19.50 -19.45
C THR A 363 7.72 -19.69 -20.17
N VAL A 364 8.78 -20.07 -19.44
CA VAL A 364 10.10 -20.39 -20.00
C VAL A 364 10.04 -21.38 -21.18
N SER A 365 9.09 -22.33 -21.15
CA SER A 365 8.93 -23.35 -22.20
C SER A 365 8.36 -22.80 -23.50
N GLY A 366 7.89 -21.55 -23.54
CA GLY A 366 7.40 -20.90 -24.76
C GLY A 366 8.49 -20.28 -25.62
N PHE A 367 9.72 -20.18 -25.11
CA PHE A 367 10.84 -19.55 -25.82
C PHE A 367 11.60 -20.53 -26.73
N ARG A 368 12.03 -20.01 -27.89
CA ARG A 368 13.02 -20.60 -28.79
C ARG A 368 14.26 -19.75 -28.89
#